data_AF-A0A6N7GK93-F1
#
_entry.id   AF-A0A6N7GK93-F1
#
_cell.length_a   1.000
_cell.length_b   1.000
_cell.length_c   1.000
_cell.angle_alpha   90.00
_cell.angle_beta   90.00
_cell.angle_gamma   90.00
#
_symmetry.space_group_name_H-M   'P 1'
#
loop_
_entity.id
_entity.type
_entity.pdbx_description
1 polymer ?
#
loop_
_entity_poly.entity_id
_entity_poly.type
_entity_poly.pdbx_seq_one_letter_code
_entity_poly.pdbx_strand_id
1 'polypeptide(L)' 'MTDHDRLTQDALLNLLLPIWQLAIGLCVLAAVVVVGVRLAQRGPSRVTTALLLTGGAVAGVCAVGLLLERVL' A
#
# COMPACT_ATOMS: atom_id res chain seq x y z
N MET A 1 -10.05 15.89 -32.69
CA MET A 1 -9.23 15.16 -31.71
C MET A 1 -8.37 14.22 -32.52
N THR A 2 -7.09 14.50 -32.69
CA THR A 2 -6.23 13.74 -33.60
C THR A 2 -5.81 12.42 -32.94
N ASP A 3 -5.55 11.36 -33.71
CA ASP A 3 -5.15 10.05 -33.16
C ASP A 3 -3.90 10.15 -32.26
N HIS A 4 -2.99 11.09 -32.56
CA HIS A 4 -1.79 11.34 -31.76
C HIS A 4 -2.12 11.83 -30.34
N ASP A 5 -3.18 12.63 -30.18
CA ASP A 5 -3.64 13.10 -28.87
C ASP A 5 -4.13 11.94 -28.00
N ARG A 6 -4.81 10.96 -28.62
CA ARG A 6 -5.35 9.79 -27.92
C ARG A 6 -4.23 8.89 -27.40
N LEU A 7 -3.25 8.58 -28.24
CA LEU A 7 -2.09 7.77 -27.84
C LEU A 7 -1.28 8.43 -26.72
N THR A 8 -1.15 9.76 -26.76
CA THR A 8 -0.43 10.52 -25.72
C THR A 8 -1.19 10.49 -24.40
N GLN A 9 -2.52 10.68 -24.45
CA GLN A 9 -3.37 10.63 -23.26
C GLN A 9 -3.39 9.23 -22.64
N ASP A 10 -3.50 8.18 -23.46
CA ASP A 10 -3.53 6.79 -22.97
C ASP A 10 -2.19 6.39 -22.34
N ALA A 11 -1.05 6.80 -22.91
CA ALA A 11 0.26 6.60 -22.31
C ALA A 11 0.40 7.32 -20.97
N LEU A 12 -0.08 8.57 -20.87
CA LEU A 12 -0.08 9.34 -19.64
C LEU A 12 -0.97 8.69 -18.57
N LEU A 13 -2.18 8.25 -18.94
CA LEU A 13 -3.11 7.59 -18.04
C LEU A 13 -2.55 6.26 -17.52
N ASN A 14 -1.91 5.49 -18.40
CA ASN A 14 -1.29 4.21 -18.06
C ASN A 14 -0.12 4.39 -17.07
N LEU A 15 0.54 5.54 -17.05
CA LEU A 15 1.55 5.85 -16.03
C LEU A 15 0.95 6.45 -14.75
N LEU A 16 -0.08 7.30 -14.90
CA LEU A 16 -0.69 8.03 -13.80
C LEU A 16 -1.52 7.10 -12.89
N LEU A 17 -2.32 6.19 -13.46
CA LEU A 17 -3.10 5.19 -12.72
C LEU A 17 -2.25 4.36 -11.74
N PRO A 18 -1.16 3.71 -12.16
CA PRO A 18 -0.33 2.92 -11.24
C PRO A 18 0.37 3.80 -10.21
N ILE A 19 0.85 5.00 -10.57
CA ILE A 19 1.44 5.95 -9.60
C ILE A 19 0.46 6.26 -8.45
N TRP A 20 -0.80 6.54 -8.78
CA TRP A 20 -1.82 6.80 -7.76
C TRP A 20 -2.19 5.55 -6.96
N GLN A 21 -2.22 4.36 -7.59
CA GLN A 21 -2.42 3.11 -6.86
C GLN A 21 -1.30 2.86 -5.84
N LEU A 22 -0.04 3.14 -6.18
CA LEU A 22 1.08 3.07 -5.24
C LEU A 22 0.89 4.03 -4.07
N ALA A 23 0.50 5.28 -4.35
CA ALA A 23 0.26 6.28 -3.31
C ALA A 23 -0.88 5.87 -2.36
N ILE A 24 -1.99 5.36 -2.91
CA ILE A 24 -3.13 4.88 -2.12
C ILE A 24 -2.71 3.67 -1.28
N GLY A 25 -2.02 2.70 -1.87
CA GLY A 25 -1.51 1.53 -1.16
C GLY A 25 -0.61 1.90 0.01
N LEU A 26 0.32 2.83 -0.21
CA LEU A 26 1.22 3.34 0.83
C LEU A 26 0.46 4.04 1.96
N CYS A 27 -0.51 4.90 1.63
CA CYS A 27 -1.35 5.59 2.60
C CYS A 27 -2.18 4.62 3.45
N VAL A 28 -2.80 3.61 2.83
CA VAL A 28 -3.58 2.59 3.54
C VAL A 28 -2.67 1.75 4.44
N LEU A 29 -1.50 1.35 3.95
CA LEU A 29 -0.54 0.56 4.71
C LEU A 29 -0.01 1.34 5.92
N ALA A 30 0.33 2.61 5.73
CA ALA A 30 0.70 3.50 6.82
C ALA A 30 -0.43 3.64 7.86
N ALA A 31 -1.68 3.81 7.41
CA ALA A 31 -2.84 3.89 8.30
C ALA A 31 -3.03 2.59 9.11
N VAL A 32 -2.93 1.43 8.47
CA VAL A 32 -3.04 0.11 9.12
C VAL A 32 -1.94 -0.07 10.17
N VAL A 33 -0.69 0.27 9.83
CA VAL A 33 0.45 0.21 10.76
C VAL A 33 0.24 1.16 11.94
N VAL A 34 -0.14 2.42 11.69
CA VAL A 34 -0.36 3.41 12.75
C VAL A 34 -1.50 2.98 13.68
N VAL A 35 -2.60 2.46 13.14
CA VAL A 35 -3.72 1.95 13.94
C VAL A 35 -3.28 0.74 14.76
N GLY A 36 -2.57 -0.22 14.16
CA GLY A 36 -2.05 -1.38 14.87
C GLY A 36 -1.10 -1.02 16.01
N VAL A 37 -0.18 -0.09 15.77
CA VAL A 37 0.74 0.43 16.80
C VAL A 37 -0.01 1.19 17.89
N ARG A 38 -0.96 2.06 17.53
CA ARG A 38 -1.78 2.78 18.53
C ARG A 38 -2.62 1.84 19.37
N LEU A 39 -3.13 0.76 18.79
CA LEU A 39 -3.89 -0.26 19.52
C LEU A 39 -2.98 -1.03 20.47
N ALA A 40 -1.76 -1.38 20.04
CA ALA A 40 -0.75 -2.00 20.87
C ALA A 40 -0.32 -1.10 22.05
N GLN A 41 -0.28 0.23 21.84
CA GLN A 41 0.04 1.20 22.88
C GLN A 41 -1.08 1.41 23.91
N ARG A 42 -2.32 0.98 23.63
CA ARG A 42 -3.48 1.20 24.53
C ARG A 42 -3.67 0.12 25.61
N GLY A 43 -2.84 -0.92 25.70
CA GLY A 43 -2.96 -1.91 26.79
C GLY A 43 -1.78 -2.89 26.91
N PRO A 44 -1.20 -3.07 28.11
CA PRO A 44 0.02 -3.84 28.34
C PRO A 44 -0.23 -5.36 28.37
N SER A 45 -0.22 -6.00 27.20
CA SER A 45 0.18 -7.40 27.11
C SER A 45 1.24 -7.51 26.03
N ARG A 46 2.51 -7.71 26.45
CA ARG A 46 3.66 -7.78 25.54
C ARG A 46 3.51 -8.84 24.44
N VAL A 47 2.63 -9.83 24.64
CA VAL A 47 2.25 -10.85 23.65
C VAL A 47 1.47 -10.25 22.48
N THR A 48 0.55 -9.34 22.73
CA THR A 48 -0.27 -8.69 21.68
C THR A 48 0.59 -7.79 20.79
N THR A 49 1.60 -7.12 21.36
CA THR A 49 2.57 -6.34 20.57
C THR A 49 3.37 -7.25 19.64
N ALA A 50 3.86 -8.40 20.12
CA ALA A 50 4.61 -9.35 19.29
C ALA A 50 3.75 -9.97 18.17
N LEU A 51 2.48 -10.30 18.46
CA LEU A 51 1.53 -10.76 17.44
C LEU A 51 1.21 -9.68 16.40
N LEU A 52 1.01 -8.42 16.84
CA LEU A 52 0.73 -7.31 15.93
C LEU A 52 1.93 -6.92 15.07
N LEU A 53 3.14 -6.97 15.62
CA LEU A 53 4.36 -6.70 14.86
C LEU A 53 4.60 -7.76 13.78
N THR A 54 4.41 -9.04 14.13
CA THR A 54 4.55 -10.15 13.19
C THR A 54 3.43 -10.13 12.14
N GLY A 55 2.18 -9.92 12.54
CA GLY A 55 1.05 -9.79 11.62
C GLY A 55 1.18 -8.59 10.69
N GLY A 56 1.65 -7.44 11.21
CA GLY A 56 1.95 -6.25 10.42
C GLY A 56 3.11 -6.46 9.44
N ALA A 57 4.16 -7.17 9.85
CA ALA A 57 5.27 -7.54 8.97
C ALA A 57 4.82 -8.45 7.83
N VAL A 58 4.01 -9.49 8.12
CA VAL A 58 3.44 -10.38 7.09
C VAL A 58 2.52 -9.62 6.15
N ALA A 59 1.61 -8.80 6.68
CA ALA A 59 0.73 -7.97 5.86
C ALA A 59 1.52 -6.98 4.99
N GLY A 60 2.60 -6.40 5.52
CA GLY A 60 3.51 -5.53 4.79
C GLY A 60 4.25 -6.26 3.66
N VAL A 61 4.79 -7.45 3.93
CA VAL A 61 5.46 -8.29 2.92
C VAL A 61 4.47 -8.74 1.84
N CYS A 62 3.25 -9.16 2.20
CA CYS A 62 2.21 -9.48 1.24
C CYS A 62 1.80 -8.26 0.41
N ALA A 63 1.67 -7.08 1.02
CA ALA A 63 1.36 -5.87 0.29
C ALA A 63 2.48 -5.48 -0.68
N VAL A 64 3.75 -5.58 -0.28
CA VAL A 64 4.90 -5.36 -1.18
C VAL A 64 4.93 -6.40 -2.31
N GLY A 65 4.62 -7.66 -2.02
CA GLY A 65 4.52 -8.73 -3.04
C GLY A 65 3.40 -8.46 -4.05
N LEU A 66 2.22 -8.06 -3.59
CA LEU A 66 1.11 -7.65 -4.46
C LEU A 66 1.43 -6.36 -5.22
N LEU A 67 2.13 -5.41 -4.61
CA LEU A 67 2.57 -4.19 -5.27
C LEU A 67 3.55 -4.51 -6.40
N LEU A 68 4.46 -5.46 -6.17
CA LEU A 68 5.37 -5.97 -7.20
C LEU A 68 4.60 -6.71 -8.29
N GLU A 69 3.65 -7.60 -7.95
CA GLU A 69 2.83 -8.33 -8.93
C GLU A 69 1.97 -7.40 -9.80
N ARG A 70 1.52 -6.26 -9.26
CA ARG A 70 0.74 -5.28 -10.03
C ARG A 70 1.59 -4.30 -10.83
N VAL A 71 2.90 -4.25 -10.57
CA VAL A 71 3.87 -3.36 -11.24
C VAL A 71 4.74 -4.10 -12.26
N LEU A 72 4.98 -5.40 -12.06
CA LEU A 72 5.78 -6.28 -12.92
C LEU A 72 4.90 -7.05 -13.91
#